data_AF-A0A2V8E745-F1
#
_entry.id   AF-A0A2V8E745-F1
#
_cell.length_a   1.000
_cell.length_b   1.000
_cell.length_c   1.000
_cell.angle_alpha   90.00
_cell.angle_beta   90.00
_cell.angle_gamma   90.00
#
_symmetry.space_group_name_H-M   'P 1'
#
loop_
_entity.id
_entity.type
_entity.pdbx_description
1 polymer ?
#
loop_
_entity_poly.entity_id
_entity_poly.type
_entity_poly.pdbx_seq_one_letter_code
_entity_poly.pdbx_strand_id
1 'polypeptide(L)' 'PQMYQRLLVERNRNWLPKLEALFTRRGHAFVVVGAAHLVGPEGLLAMLKAKGYSVEQQ' A
#
# COMPACT_ATOMS: atom_id res chain seq x y z
N PRO A 1 20.17 3.39 -2.34
CA PRO A 1 20.41 2.41 -1.25
C PRO A 1 19.59 1.10 -1.46
N GLN A 2 20.27 -0.03 -1.69
CA GLN A 2 19.63 -1.34 -1.93
C GLN A 2 18.75 -1.82 -0.77
N MET A 3 19.10 -1.42 0.46
CA MET A 3 18.39 -1.78 1.68
C MET A 3 17.00 -1.12 1.77
N TYR A 4 16.86 0.14 1.35
CA TYR A 4 15.55 0.81 1.22
C TYR A 4 14.65 0.12 0.19
N GLN A 5 15.21 -0.27 -0.96
CA GLN A 5 14.48 -0.98 -2.00
C GLN A 5 13.92 -2.33 -1.51
N ARG A 6 14.74 -3.19 -0.90
CA ARG A 6 14.26 -4.50 -0.42
C ARG A 6 13.36 -4.38 0.81
N LEU A 7 13.72 -3.53 1.78
CA LEU A 7 13.01 -3.48 3.05
C LEU A 7 11.69 -2.72 2.99
N LEU A 8 11.47 -1.84 2.02
CA LEU A 8 10.22 -1.06 1.93
C LEU A 8 9.53 -1.22 0.60
N VAL A 9 10.22 -1.00 -0.52
CA VAL A 9 9.58 -1.03 -1.84
C VAL A 9 9.07 -2.43 -2.18
N GLU A 10 9.89 -3.46 -2.04
CA GLU A 10 9.47 -4.85 -2.30
C GLU A 10 8.37 -5.30 -1.33
N ARG A 11 8.46 -4.93 -0.05
CA ARG A 11 7.38 -5.24 0.92
C ARG A 11 6.07 -4.58 0.54
N ASN A 12 6.09 -3.30 0.15
CA ASN A 12 4.88 -2.59 -0.25
C ASN A 12 4.28 -3.20 -1.53
N ARG A 13 5.11 -3.59 -2.50
CA ARG A 13 4.65 -4.31 -3.71
C ARG A 13 4.03 -5.66 -3.36
N ASN A 14 4.59 -6.41 -2.42
CA ASN A 14 4.04 -7.69 -1.95
C ASN A 14 2.74 -7.53 -1.16
N TRP A 15 2.48 -6.34 -0.60
CA TRP A 15 1.24 -6.01 0.09
C TRP A 15 0.09 -5.72 -0.88
N LEU A 16 0.37 -5.09 -2.02
CA LEU A 16 -0.66 -4.64 -2.97
C LEU A 16 -1.66 -5.75 -3.35
N PRO A 17 -1.24 -6.94 -3.82
CA PRO A 17 -2.17 -7.99 -4.20
C PRO A 17 -3.06 -8.45 -3.03
N LYS A 18 -2.55 -8.39 -1.79
CA LYS A 18 -3.31 -8.76 -0.59
C LYS A 18 -4.38 -7.72 -0.28
N LEU A 19 -4.05 -6.44 -0.42
CA LEU A 19 -5.01 -5.33 -0.27
C LEU A 19 -6.11 -5.44 -1.32
N GLU A 20 -5.75 -5.66 -2.58
CA GLU A 20 -6.73 -5.79 -3.66
C GLU A 20 -7.66 -6.98 -3.45
N ALA A 21 -7.13 -8.13 -3.01
CA ALA A 21 -7.94 -9.28 -2.64
C ALA A 21 -8.82 -9.06 -1.40
N LEU A 22 -8.47 -8.12 -0.51
CA LEU A 22 -9.34 -7.69 0.58
C LEU A 22 -10.46 -6.79 0.07
N PHE A 23 -10.17 -5.89 -0.88
CA PHE A 23 -11.15 -4.96 -1.46
C PHE A 23 -12.26 -5.65 -2.27
N THR A 24 -11.99 -6.84 -2.80
CA THR A 24 -13.03 -7.64 -3.51
C THR A 24 -14.03 -8.30 -2.57
N ARG A 25 -13.77 -8.31 -1.25
CA ARG A 25 -14.68 -8.89 -0.26
C ARG A 25 -15.80 -7.91 0.06
N ARG A 26 -16.97 -8.41 0.44
CA ARG A 26 -18.08 -7.57 0.90
C ARG A 26 -17.73 -6.92 2.24
N GLY A 27 -18.05 -5.63 2.38
CA GLY A 27 -17.82 -4.85 3.59
C GLY A 27 -16.56 -3.98 3.54
N HIS A 28 -16.26 -3.31 4.65
CA HIS A 28 -15.08 -2.45 4.77
C HIS A 28 -13.86 -3.23 5.27
N ALA A 29 -12.70 -2.99 4.66
CA ALA A 29 -11.42 -3.49 5.15
C ALA A 29 -10.76 -2.43 6.05
N PHE A 30 -10.34 -2.85 7.24
CA PHE A 30 -9.48 -2.04 8.10
C PHE A 30 -8.08 -2.65 8.12
N VAL A 31 -7.07 -1.83 7.83
CA VAL A 31 -5.69 -2.28 7.66
C VAL A 31 -4.76 -1.47 8.54
N VAL A 32 -3.98 -2.16 9.37
CA VAL A 32 -2.98 -1.57 10.26
C VAL A 32 -1.60 -1.77 9.66
N VAL A 33 -0.85 -0.67 9.49
CA VAL A 33 0.54 -0.67 9.00
C VAL A 33 1.40 0.28 9.81
N GLY A 34 2.72 0.03 9.82
CA GLY A 34 3.68 1.00 10.34
C GLY A 34 3.83 2.22 9.41
N ALA A 35 4.16 3.38 9.99
CA ALA A 35 4.23 4.66 9.26
C ALA A 35 5.10 4.62 7.99
N ALA A 36 6.20 3.86 8.02
CA ALA A 36 7.10 3.70 6.87
C ALA A 36 6.42 3.15 5.60
N HIS A 37 5.29 2.44 5.72
CA HIS A 37 4.54 1.92 4.58
C HIS A 37 3.79 3.02 3.79
N LEU A 38 3.63 4.22 4.36
CA LEU A 38 2.82 5.29 3.77
C LEU A 38 3.67 6.39 3.12
N VAL A 39 4.99 6.38 3.35
CA VAL A 39 5.87 7.50 2.99
C VAL A 39 6.39 7.36 1.55
N GLY A 40 6.33 8.47 0.81
CA GLY A 40 6.98 8.61 -0.50
C GLY A 40 6.19 7.99 -1.67
N PRO A 41 6.75 8.07 -2.88
CA PRO A 41 6.07 7.61 -4.11
C PRO A 41 5.84 6.09 -4.10
N GLU A 42 6.63 5.34 -3.35
CA GLU A 42 6.56 3.88 -3.25
C GLU A 42 5.74 3.43 -2.03
N GLY A 43 5.07 4.37 -1.35
CA GLY A 43 4.12 4.10 -0.29
C GLY A 43 2.84 3.43 -0.80
N LEU A 44 2.16 2.68 0.08
CA LEU A 44 0.94 1.93 -0.29
C LEU A 44 -0.13 2.85 -0.87
N LEU A 45 -0.39 4.01 -0.26
CA LEU A 45 -1.39 4.97 -0.74
C LEU A 45 -1.05 5.53 -2.12
N ALA A 46 0.22 5.88 -2.36
CA ALA A 46 0.68 6.39 -3.65
C ALA A 46 0.55 5.34 -4.75
N MET A 47 0.93 4.09 -4.47
CA MET A 47 0.78 3.00 -5.44
C MET A 47 -0.68 2.64 -5.71
N LEU A 48 -1.56 2.67 -4.70
CA LEU A 48 -2.99 2.46 -4.90
C LEU A 48 -3.58 3.57 -5.77
N LYS A 49 -3.23 4.84 -5.51
CA LYS A 49 -3.62 5.96 -6.38
C LYS A 49 -3.14 5.79 -7.82
N ALA A 50 -1.89 5.34 -8.02
CA ALA A 50 -1.34 5.06 -9.34
C ALA A 50 -2.06 3.91 -10.07
N LYS A 51 -2.69 2.99 -9.34
CA LYS A 51 -3.55 1.94 -9.90
C LYS A 51 -4.99 2.39 -10.18
N GLY A 52 -5.32 3.66 -9.95
CA GLY A 52 -6.63 4.23 -10.21
C GLY A 52 -7.63 4.15 -9.04
N TYR A 53 -7.18 3.75 -7.85
CA TYR A 53 -8.03 3.81 -6.66
C TYR A 53 -8.20 5.25 -6.17
N SER A 54 -9.40 5.60 -5.73
CA SER A 54 -9.63 6.84 -4.99
C SER A 54 -9.00 6.72 -3.60
N VAL A 55 -8.20 7.70 -3.22
CA VAL A 55 -7.51 7.74 -1.93
C VAL A 55 -7.77 9.11 -1.30
N GLU A 56 -8.33 9.08 -0.09
CA GLU A 56 -8.58 10.26 0.74
C GLU A 56 -7.76 10.14 2.02
N GLN A 57 -7.13 11.24 2.43
CA GLN A 57 -6.40 11.35 3.69
C GLN A 57 -6.96 12.55 4.46
N GLN A 58 -7.35 12.30 5.71
CA GLN A 58 -7.88 13.31 6.64
C GLN A 58 -6.76 13.79 7.55
#